data_AF-A0A937KXW9-F1
#
_entry.id   AF-A0A937KXW9-F1
#
_cell.length_a   1.000
_cell.length_b   1.000
_cell.length_c   1.000
_cell.angle_alpha   90.00
_cell.angle_beta   90.00
_cell.angle_gamma   90.00
#
_symmetry.space_group_name_H-M   'P 1'
#
loop_
_entity.id
_entity.type
_entity.pdbx_description
1 polymer ?
#
loop_
_entity_poly.entity_id
_entity_poly.type
_entity_poly.pdbx_seq_one_letter_code
_entity_poly.pdbx_strand_id
1 'polypeptide(L)'
;MNRFKTLFLIALSINILSTIPLGLVLISPEMMEEMVFSQFIGINDPGKEALELIHFVFLMIALSMIVSLIVSLRIKVKESAQTAALILGIIHLGWVLPDIINLVSGNQHPPIPIMILTLIPVLVLFHAWKKAEI
;
A
#
# COMPACT_ATOMS: atom_id res chain seq x y z
N MET A 1 -14.56 13.76 15.82
CA MET A 1 -13.76 12.56 15.49
C MET A 1 -14.36 11.61 14.44
N ASN A 2 -15.65 11.67 14.11
CA ASN A 2 -16.27 10.68 13.21
C ASN A 2 -15.71 10.73 11.78
N ARG A 3 -15.42 11.93 11.26
CA ARG A 3 -14.83 12.10 9.93
C ARG A 3 -13.45 11.43 9.82
N PHE A 4 -12.56 11.59 10.81
CA PHE A 4 -11.29 10.86 10.85
C PHE A 4 -11.48 9.35 10.81
N LYS A 5 -12.41 8.81 11.62
CA LYS A 5 -12.70 7.37 11.63
C LYS A 5 -13.14 6.89 10.26
N THR A 6 -14.04 7.63 9.59
CA THR A 6 -14.48 7.30 8.23
C THR A 6 -13.31 7.29 7.25
N LEU A 7 -12.45 8.31 7.28
CA LEU A 7 -11.31 8.42 6.37
C LEU A 7 -10.27 7.30 6.63
N PHE A 8 -9.96 7.00 7.89
CA PHE A 8 -9.09 5.87 8.25
C PHE A 8 -9.71 4.52 7.86
N LEU A 9 -11.03 4.34 7.99
CA LEU A 9 -11.71 3.13 7.53
C LEU A 9 -11.61 2.96 6.01
N ILE A 10 -11.78 4.03 5.23
CA ILE A 10 -11.61 3.97 3.76
C ILE A 10 -10.19 3.53 3.41
N ALA A 11 -9.17 4.17 4.02
CA ALA A 11 -7.78 3.80 3.79
C ALA A 11 -7.48 2.34 4.20
N LEU A 12 -8.05 1.89 5.33
CA LEU A 12 -7.91 0.52 5.85
C LEU A 12 -8.54 -0.51 4.93
N SER A 13 -9.78 -0.29 4.47
CA SER A 13 -10.47 -1.20 3.56
C SER A 13 -9.68 -1.42 2.29
N ILE A 14 -9.14 -0.34 1.71
CA ILE A 14 -8.34 -0.43 0.49
C ILE A 14 -7.01 -1.13 0.75
N ASN A 15 -6.32 -0.82 1.86
CA ASN A 15 -5.07 -1.52 2.21
C ASN A 15 -5.28 -3.03 2.36
N ILE A 16 -6.36 -3.45 3.03
CA ILE A 16 -6.68 -4.87 3.17
C ILE A 16 -6.86 -5.50 1.78
N LEU A 17 -7.67 -4.88 0.91
CA LEU A 17 -7.90 -5.40 -0.44
C LEU A 17 -6.60 -5.47 -1.27
N SER A 18 -5.77 -4.42 -1.23
CA SER A 18 -4.50 -4.36 -1.96
C SER A 18 -3.43 -5.31 -1.43
N THR A 19 -3.54 -5.76 -0.17
CA THR A 19 -2.57 -6.69 0.45
C THR A 19 -2.85 -8.15 0.07
N ILE A 20 -4.08 -8.48 -0.33
CA ILE A 20 -4.46 -9.87 -0.67
C ILE A 20 -3.56 -10.47 -1.76
N PRO A 21 -3.34 -9.81 -2.91
CA PRO A 21 -2.47 -10.36 -3.95
C PRO A 21 -1.03 -10.61 -3.49
N LEU A 22 -0.47 -9.73 -2.62
CA LEU A 22 0.87 -9.91 -2.06
C LEU A 22 0.96 -11.19 -1.22
N GLY A 23 -0.06 -11.45 -0.40
CA GLY A 23 -0.13 -12.68 0.38
C GLY A 23 -0.29 -13.92 -0.51
N LEU A 24 -1.14 -13.84 -1.54
CA LEU A 24 -1.39 -14.95 -2.46
C LEU A 24 -0.15 -15.33 -3.26
N VAL A 25 0.60 -14.35 -3.76
CA VAL A 25 1.85 -14.57 -4.52
C VAL A 25 2.88 -15.33 -3.68
N LEU A 26 2.96 -15.07 -2.37
CA LEU A 26 3.92 -15.75 -1.49
C LEU A 26 3.52 -17.18 -1.08
N ILE A 27 2.25 -17.54 -1.22
CA ILE A 27 1.76 -18.88 -0.83
C ILE A 27 1.45 -19.78 -2.03
N SER A 28 1.34 -19.23 -3.24
CA SER A 28 1.16 -19.98 -4.49
C SER A 28 2.40 -19.82 -5.38
N PRO A 29 3.21 -20.89 -5.54
CA PRO A 29 4.33 -20.88 -6.46
C PRO A 29 3.93 -20.56 -7.90
N GLU A 30 2.74 -21.00 -8.34
CA GLU A 30 2.24 -20.69 -9.69
C GLU A 30 2.02 -19.18 -9.86
N MET A 31 1.39 -18.53 -8.86
CA MET A 31 1.20 -17.09 -8.89
C MET A 31 2.52 -16.32 -8.83
N MET A 32 3.50 -16.77 -8.04
CA MET A 32 4.84 -16.16 -8.03
C MET A 32 5.52 -16.25 -9.39
N GLU A 33 5.46 -17.41 -10.05
CA GLU A 33 6.06 -17.59 -11.37
C GLU A 33 5.36 -16.70 -12.42
N GLU A 34 4.03 -16.72 -12.48
CA GLU A 34 3.27 -15.97 -13.49
C GLU A 34 3.27 -14.46 -13.25
N MET A 35 3.15 -14.01 -12.00
CA MET A 35 2.98 -12.60 -11.69
C MET A 35 4.28 -11.88 -11.36
N VAL A 36 5.36 -12.58 -10.99
CA VAL A 36 6.62 -11.95 -10.57
C VAL A 36 7.77 -12.39 -11.47
N PHE A 37 8.12 -13.67 -11.49
CA PHE A 37 9.34 -14.13 -12.17
C PHE A 37 9.26 -13.97 -13.69
N SER A 38 8.08 -14.16 -14.29
CA SER A 38 7.86 -13.97 -15.73
C SER A 38 8.20 -12.57 -16.24
N GLN A 39 8.22 -11.56 -15.35
CA GLN A 39 8.59 -10.18 -15.67
C GLN A 39 10.11 -10.01 -15.89
N PHE A 40 10.92 -10.97 -15.44
CA PHE A 40 12.38 -10.89 -15.48
C PHE A 40 12.97 -12.00 -16.37
N ILE A 41 13.13 -11.71 -17.66
CA ILE A 41 13.68 -12.65 -18.64
C ILE A 41 15.09 -13.07 -18.21
N GLY A 42 15.31 -14.38 -18.06
CA GLY A 42 16.61 -14.96 -17.71
C GLY A 42 16.98 -14.88 -16.23
N ILE A 43 16.01 -14.63 -15.34
CA ILE A 43 16.24 -14.68 -13.90
C ILE A 43 16.75 -16.05 -13.46
N ASN A 44 17.81 -16.06 -12.66
CA ASN A 44 18.40 -17.27 -12.07
C ASN A 44 17.88 -17.53 -10.66
N ASP A 45 18.21 -18.67 -10.07
CA ASP A 45 17.70 -19.07 -8.74
C ASP A 45 18.00 -18.03 -7.64
N PRO A 46 19.23 -17.47 -7.53
CA PRO A 46 19.49 -16.40 -6.57
C PRO A 46 18.63 -15.14 -6.78
N GLY A 47 18.32 -14.80 -8.03
CA GLY A 47 17.43 -13.71 -8.37
C GLY A 47 15.99 -13.98 -7.94
N LYS A 48 15.51 -15.22 -8.15
CA LYS A 48 14.19 -15.67 -7.69
C LYS A 48 14.08 -15.57 -6.17
N GLU A 49 15.05 -16.13 -5.43
CA GLU A 49 15.13 -16.04 -3.96
C GLU A 49 15.12 -14.58 -3.45
N ALA A 50 15.84 -13.69 -4.13
CA ALA A 50 15.86 -12.28 -3.78
C ALA A 50 14.48 -11.61 -4.00
N LEU A 51 13.79 -11.93 -5.09
CA LEU A 51 12.44 -11.41 -5.35
C LEU A 51 11.42 -11.94 -4.35
N GLU A 52 11.50 -13.21 -3.95
CA GLU A 52 10.65 -13.76 -2.88
C GLU A 52 10.86 -13.02 -1.56
N LEU A 53 12.12 -12.77 -1.18
CA LEU A 53 12.44 -12.01 0.02
C LEU A 53 11.89 -10.57 -0.05
N ILE A 54 12.02 -9.91 -1.19
CA ILE A 54 11.47 -8.55 -1.39
C ILE A 54 9.95 -8.56 -1.22
N HIS A 55 9.25 -9.54 -1.82
CA HIS A 55 7.79 -9.66 -1.69
C HIS A 55 7.37 -9.94 -0.25
N PHE A 56 8.15 -10.76 0.48
CA PHE A 56 7.93 -10.99 1.89
C PHE A 56 8.07 -9.70 2.72
N VAL A 57 9.11 -8.90 2.47
CA VAL A 57 9.28 -7.60 3.11
C VAL A 57 8.12 -6.64 2.77
N PHE A 58 7.69 -6.61 1.51
CA PHE A 58 6.53 -5.83 1.08
C PHE A 58 5.24 -6.25 1.79
N LEU A 59 5.00 -7.55 1.97
CA LEU A 59 3.88 -8.03 2.75
C LEU A 59 3.95 -7.55 4.21
N MET A 60 5.13 -7.64 4.85
CA MET A 60 5.30 -7.18 6.23
C MET A 60 5.05 -5.67 6.38
N ILE A 61 5.50 -4.87 5.41
CA ILE A 61 5.23 -3.43 5.38
C ILE A 61 3.73 -3.19 5.24
N ALA A 62 3.05 -3.84 4.29
CA ALA A 62 1.62 -3.70 4.08
C ALA A 62 0.80 -4.08 5.34
N LEU A 63 1.16 -5.18 6.01
CA LEU A 63 0.54 -5.58 7.28
C LEU A 63 0.78 -4.54 8.38
N SER A 64 1.97 -3.95 8.46
CA SER A 64 2.27 -2.88 9.44
C SER A 64 1.44 -1.61 9.20
N MET A 65 1.15 -1.28 7.94
CA MET A 65 0.28 -0.16 7.56
C MET A 65 -1.16 -0.43 7.98
N ILE A 66 -1.66 -1.65 7.76
CA ILE A 66 -2.98 -2.11 8.24
C ILE A 66 -3.09 -1.96 9.76
N VAL A 67 -2.11 -2.47 10.52
CA VAL A 67 -2.11 -2.38 11.99
C VAL A 67 -2.10 -0.91 12.44
N SER A 68 -1.28 -0.08 11.79
CA SER A 68 -1.16 1.34 12.12
C SER A 68 -2.46 2.11 11.85
N LEU A 69 -3.20 1.78 10.79
CA LEU A 69 -4.54 2.30 10.52
C LEU A 69 -5.56 1.85 11.58
N ILE A 70 -5.54 0.57 11.98
CA ILE A 70 -6.40 0.04 13.05
C ILE A 70 -6.16 0.77 14.37
N VAL A 71 -4.89 0.99 14.74
CA VAL A 71 -4.53 1.75 15.94
C VAL A 71 -5.01 3.19 15.83
N SER A 72 -4.88 3.82 14.67
CA SER A 72 -5.29 5.20 14.43
C SER A 72 -6.79 5.43 14.62
N LEU A 73 -7.63 4.40 14.39
CA LEU A 73 -9.08 4.45 14.66
C LEU A 73 -9.42 4.68 16.15
N ARG A 74 -8.48 4.40 17.06
CA ARG A 74 -8.67 4.56 18.51
C ARG A 74 -8.26 5.93 19.02
N ILE A 75 -7.64 6.78 18.20
CA ILE A 75 -7.21 8.12 18.59
C ILE A 75 -8.44 9.01 18.88
N LYS A 76 -8.43 9.65 20.05
CA LYS A 76 -9.52 10.55 20.49
C LYS A 76 -9.16 12.03 20.39
N VAL A 77 -7.87 12.34 20.24
CA VAL A 77 -7.31 13.70 20.20
C VAL A 77 -7.12 14.12 18.74
N LYS A 78 -7.62 15.30 18.38
CA LYS A 78 -7.64 15.80 16.99
C LYS A 78 -6.22 15.94 16.42
N GLU A 79 -5.34 16.60 17.16
CA GLU A 79 -3.97 16.91 16.75
C GLU A 79 -3.17 15.61 16.52
N SER A 80 -3.37 14.62 17.39
CA SER A 80 -2.78 13.29 17.24
C SER A 80 -3.33 12.56 16.02
N ALA A 81 -4.63 12.67 15.73
CA ALA A 81 -5.23 12.04 14.56
C ALA A 81 -4.76 12.71 13.25
N GLN A 82 -4.60 14.03 13.23
CA GLN A 82 -3.99 14.76 12.11
C GLN A 82 -2.55 14.34 11.86
N THR A 83 -1.76 14.19 12.93
CA THR A 83 -0.37 13.76 12.83
C THR A 83 -0.27 12.33 12.31
N ALA A 84 -1.09 11.41 12.84
CA ALA A 84 -1.17 10.04 12.34
C ALA A 84 -1.57 10.00 10.85
N ALA A 85 -2.56 10.79 10.46
CA ALA A 85 -3.00 10.90 9.06
C ALA A 85 -1.87 11.40 8.14
N LEU A 86 -1.08 12.38 8.57
CA LEU A 86 0.06 12.89 7.79
C LEU A 86 1.14 11.81 7.63
N ILE A 87 1.57 11.19 8.73
CA ILE A 87 2.62 10.16 8.71
C ILE A 87 2.19 9.00 7.84
N LEU A 88 0.97 8.49 8.03
CA LEU A 88 0.42 7.42 7.19
C LEU A 88 0.30 7.88 5.74
N GLY A 89 -0.16 9.10 5.47
CA GLY A 89 -0.25 9.65 4.11
C GLY A 89 1.10 9.66 3.38
N ILE A 90 2.18 10.05 4.07
CA ILE A 90 3.55 10.01 3.53
C ILE A 90 4.01 8.58 3.25
N ILE A 91 3.77 7.65 4.18
CA ILE A 91 4.13 6.23 3.98
C ILE A 91 3.39 5.64 2.77
N HIS A 92 2.08 5.90 2.65
CA HIS A 92 1.31 5.43 1.50
C HIS A 92 1.75 6.10 0.20
N LEU A 93 2.13 7.39 0.24
CA LEU A 93 2.69 8.06 -0.93
C LEU A 93 3.98 7.37 -1.38
N GLY A 94 4.89 7.06 -0.45
CA GLY A 94 6.11 6.32 -0.73
C GLY A 94 5.84 4.93 -1.32
N TRP A 95 4.75 4.27 -0.90
CA TRP A 95 4.32 2.98 -1.43
C TRP A 95 3.86 3.05 -2.90
N VAL A 96 3.07 4.07 -3.27
CA VAL A 96 2.52 4.19 -4.63
C VAL A 96 3.45 4.88 -5.62
N LEU A 97 4.48 5.58 -5.13
CA LEU A 97 5.36 6.40 -5.96
C LEU A 97 6.12 5.60 -7.03
N PRO A 98 6.68 4.40 -6.75
CA PRO A 98 7.36 3.60 -7.77
C PRO A 98 6.45 3.28 -8.96
N ASP A 99 5.19 2.94 -8.72
CA ASP A 99 4.22 2.64 -9.79
C ASP A 99 3.96 3.85 -10.68
N ILE A 100 3.82 5.03 -10.07
CA ILE A 100 3.63 6.29 -10.80
C ILE A 100 4.86 6.62 -11.64
N ILE A 101 6.06 6.46 -11.07
CA ILE A 101 7.33 6.68 -11.77
C ILE A 101 7.45 5.74 -12.96
N ASN A 102 7.13 4.45 -12.78
CA ASN A 102 7.17 3.48 -13.87
C ASN A 102 6.16 3.80 -14.97
N LEU A 103 4.93 4.19 -14.62
CA LEU A 103 3.92 4.63 -15.58
C LEU A 103 4.40 5.80 -16.43
N VAL A 104 4.92 6.88 -15.81
CA VAL A 104 5.36 8.07 -16.57
C VAL A 104 6.66 7.84 -17.35
N SER A 105 7.47 6.86 -16.93
CA SER A 105 8.71 6.48 -17.62
C SER A 105 8.48 5.52 -18.78
N GLY A 106 7.24 5.02 -18.96
CA GLY A 106 6.93 4.01 -19.98
C GLY A 106 7.44 2.60 -19.63
N ASN A 107 7.74 2.34 -18.36
CA ASN A 107 8.16 1.03 -17.86
C ASN A 107 6.95 0.15 -17.57
N GLN A 108 7.19 -1.13 -17.25
CA GLN A 108 6.14 -2.00 -16.71
C GLN A 108 5.60 -1.44 -15.39
N HIS A 109 4.27 -1.41 -15.28
CA HIS A 109 3.55 -0.91 -14.11
C HIS A 109 2.27 -1.73 -13.90
N PRO A 110 1.68 -1.72 -12.68
CA PRO A 110 0.39 -2.38 -12.44
C PRO A 110 -0.73 -1.81 -13.32
N PRO A 111 -1.83 -2.55 -13.56
CA PRO A 111 -2.98 -2.01 -14.30
C PRO A 111 -3.47 -0.69 -13.70
N ILE A 112 -3.77 0.29 -14.57
CA ILE A 112 -4.18 1.65 -14.17
C ILE A 112 -5.33 1.64 -13.12
N PRO A 113 -6.38 0.80 -13.25
CA PRO A 113 -7.44 0.75 -12.22
C PRO A 113 -6.91 0.38 -10.82
N ILE A 114 -5.90 -0.49 -10.73
CA ILE A 114 -5.27 -0.86 -9.47
C ILE A 114 -4.45 0.30 -8.91
N MET A 115 -3.71 1.01 -9.76
CA MET A 115 -2.96 2.21 -9.34
C MET A 115 -3.89 3.32 -8.83
N ILE A 116 -5.05 3.51 -9.47
CA ILE A 116 -6.07 4.46 -8.99
C ILE A 116 -6.60 4.03 -7.63
N LEU A 117 -6.87 2.74 -7.45
CA LEU A 117 -7.33 2.19 -6.17
C LEU A 117 -6.32 2.45 -5.05
N THR A 118 -5.03 2.20 -5.28
CA THR A 118 -3.96 2.39 -4.29
C THR A 118 -3.65 3.87 -4.01
N LEU A 119 -3.99 4.78 -4.91
CA LEU A 119 -3.92 6.22 -4.69
C LEU A 119 -4.98 6.76 -3.72
N ILE A 120 -6.13 6.10 -3.57
CA ILE A 120 -7.22 6.59 -2.72
C ILE A 120 -6.78 6.75 -1.25
N PRO A 121 -6.09 5.78 -0.61
CA PRO A 121 -5.54 5.96 0.74
C PRO A 121 -4.69 7.22 0.88
N VAL A 122 -3.83 7.53 -0.10
CA VAL A 122 -2.99 8.74 -0.09
C VAL A 122 -3.85 9.99 -0.03
N LEU A 123 -4.81 10.10 -0.94
CA LEU A 123 -5.71 11.26 -1.05
C LEU A 123 -6.55 11.43 0.22
N VAL A 124 -7.12 10.34 0.72
CA VAL A 124 -7.97 10.33 1.90
C VAL A 124 -7.19 10.68 3.17
N LEU A 125 -5.96 10.20 3.32
CA LEU A 125 -5.12 10.50 4.47
C LEU A 125 -4.61 11.95 4.47
N PHE A 126 -4.18 12.48 3.31
CA PHE A 126 -3.84 13.90 3.20
C PHE A 126 -5.06 14.81 3.39
N HIS A 127 -6.23 14.38 2.91
CA HIS A 127 -7.48 15.06 3.21
C HIS A 127 -7.79 15.03 4.72
N ALA A 128 -7.59 13.89 5.38
CA ALA A 128 -7.81 13.75 6.82
C ALA A 128 -6.90 14.70 7.61
N TRP A 129 -5.61 14.75 7.27
CA TRP A 129 -4.65 15.66 7.88
C TRP A 129 -5.07 17.13 7.76
N LYS A 130 -5.43 17.57 6.53
CA LYS A 130 -5.72 19.00 6.28
C LYS A 130 -7.12 19.43 6.66
N LYS A 131 -8.15 18.62 6.39
CA LYS A 131 -9.54 19.09 6.30
C LYS A 131 -10.57 18.23 7.05
N ALA A 132 -10.19 17.16 7.74
CA ALA A 132 -11.17 16.26 8.37
C ALA A 132 -12.16 17.00 9.29
N GLU A 133 -11.70 18.02 10.03
CA GLU A 133 -12.53 18.77 10.98
C GLU A 133 -12.25 20.28 10.91
N ILE A 134 -12.09 20.78 9.67
CA ILE A 134 -12.30 22.19 9.34
C ILE A 134 -13.78 22.38 9.05
#